data_AF-A0A7C1IXN0-F1
#
_entry.id   AF-A0A7C1IXN0-F1
#
_cell.length_a   1.000
_cell.length_b   1.000
_cell.length_c   1.000
_cell.angle_alpha   90.00
_cell.angle_beta   90.00
_cell.angle_gamma   90.00
#
_symmetry.space_group_name_H-M   'P 1'
#
loop_
_entity.id
_entity.type
_entity.pdbx_description
1 polymer ?
#
loop_
_entity_poly.entity_id
_entity_poly.type
_entity_poly.pdbx_seq_one_letter_code
_entity_poly.pdbx_strand_id
1 'polypeptide(L)'
;MKIKSFNILPGTAALEAQRASFVERNQALQAKLRQSISEYSFEEADRLYTELVQTNRLRQTVEEINLHLQAEQDLVATFLVGSTLLQSAFSILSKTPTEAIVYASGHRFGNLLTVEGLAELELEASEYVYASADAGFTGRLLADFEERGQVLTCYLHAHPGKGPSANHPSQIDLACQSRFEQGNYPTVGGIFSRDGYARFFSNEKPFRVIVAGKGADRVETNLFKITAP
;
A
#
# COMPACT_ATOMS: atom_id res chain seq x y z
N MET A 1 -9.16 23.98 5.11
CA MET A 1 -8.28 22.79 5.15
C MET A 1 -9.02 21.66 4.45
N LYS A 2 -8.71 21.40 3.17
CA LYS A 2 -9.42 20.40 2.35
C LYS A 2 -8.70 19.06 2.49
N ILE A 3 -9.33 18.10 3.15
CA ILE A 3 -8.92 16.70 3.13
C ILE A 3 -9.00 16.26 1.66
N LYS A 4 -7.85 15.96 1.04
CA LYS A 4 -7.83 15.43 -0.32
C LYS A 4 -8.47 14.04 -0.29
N SER A 5 -9.54 13.93 -1.06
CA SER A 5 -10.31 12.73 -1.35
C SER A 5 -9.39 11.55 -1.64
N PHE A 6 -9.57 10.48 -0.85
CA PHE A 6 -9.08 9.15 -1.23
C PHE A 6 -9.65 8.81 -2.61
N ASN A 7 -8.83 8.20 -3.47
CA ASN A 7 -9.31 7.62 -4.71
C ASN A 7 -10.21 6.43 -4.36
N ILE A 8 -11.49 6.73 -4.16
CA ILE A 8 -12.59 5.79 -4.11
C ILE A 8 -12.68 5.22 -5.53
N LEU A 9 -12.38 3.93 -5.70
CA LEU A 9 -12.62 3.24 -6.97
C LEU A 9 -14.05 3.55 -7.43
N PRO A 10 -14.34 3.69 -8.73
CA PRO A 10 -15.66 4.05 -9.22
C PRO A 10 -16.80 3.14 -8.67
N GLY A 11 -16.48 1.90 -8.27
CA GLY A 11 -17.41 0.98 -7.61
C GLY A 11 -17.77 1.32 -6.17
N THR A 12 -16.84 1.86 -5.36
CA THR A 12 -17.11 2.14 -3.93
C THR A 12 -17.97 3.40 -3.74
N ALA A 13 -17.82 4.42 -4.59
CA ALA A 13 -18.68 5.61 -4.59
C ALA A 13 -20.14 5.26 -4.95
N ALA A 14 -20.32 4.35 -5.92
CA ALA A 14 -21.64 3.87 -6.31
C ALA A 14 -22.31 3.03 -5.21
N LEU A 15 -21.54 2.20 -4.50
CA LEU A 15 -22.02 1.42 -3.35
C LEU A 15 -22.38 2.32 -2.15
N GLU A 16 -21.58 3.36 -1.88
CA GLU A 16 -21.89 4.36 -0.85
C GLU A 16 -23.18 5.13 -1.16
N ALA A 17 -23.36 5.54 -2.42
CA ALA A 17 -24.59 6.19 -2.88
C ALA A 17 -25.82 5.26 -2.76
N GLN A 18 -25.66 3.98 -3.11
CA GLN A 18 -26.72 2.98 -2.94
C GLN A 18 -27.07 2.76 -1.46
N ARG A 19 -26.07 2.72 -0.57
CA ARG A 19 -26.29 2.61 0.87
C ARG A 19 -27.07 3.80 1.42
N ALA A 20 -26.72 5.01 1.02
CA ALA A 20 -27.48 6.21 1.40
C ALA A 20 -28.94 6.14 0.94
N SER A 21 -29.16 5.73 -0.32
CA SER A 21 -30.50 5.49 -0.88
C SER A 21 -31.32 4.47 -0.07
N PHE A 22 -30.73 3.36 0.37
CA PHE A 22 -31.42 2.37 1.21
C PHE A 22 -31.78 2.90 2.60
N VAL A 23 -30.97 3.79 3.17
CA VAL A 23 -31.28 4.43 4.47
C VAL A 23 -32.47 5.36 4.32
N GLU A 24 -32.47 6.23 3.30
CA GLU A 24 -33.58 7.14 3.01
C GLU A 24 -34.88 6.37 2.73
N ARG A 25 -34.81 5.31 1.91
CA ARG A 25 -35.97 4.47 1.61
C ARG A 25 -36.52 3.77 2.86
N ASN A 26 -35.66 3.23 3.72
CA ASN A 26 -36.09 2.61 4.98
C ASN A 26 -36.78 3.62 5.90
N GLN A 27 -36.23 4.84 6.04
CA GLN A 27 -36.85 5.89 6.85
C GLN A 27 -38.23 6.26 6.32
N ALA A 28 -38.39 6.39 5.00
CA ALA A 28 -39.68 6.67 4.37
C ALA A 28 -40.69 5.52 4.59
N LEU A 29 -40.26 4.27 4.43
CA LEU A 29 -41.11 3.09 4.66
C LEU A 29 -41.53 2.97 6.13
N GLN A 30 -40.63 3.24 7.08
CA GLN A 30 -40.96 3.26 8.51
C GLN A 30 -41.98 4.34 8.86
N ALA A 31 -41.84 5.54 8.28
CA ALA A 31 -42.79 6.63 8.50
C ALA A 31 -44.19 6.24 7.98
N LYS A 32 -44.27 5.70 6.75
CA LYS A 32 -45.54 5.23 6.16
C LYS A 32 -46.15 4.08 6.96
N LEU A 33 -45.33 3.12 7.40
CA LEU A 33 -45.81 1.99 8.20
C LEU A 33 -46.45 2.45 9.50
N ARG A 34 -45.81 3.40 10.21
CA ARG A 34 -46.36 3.99 11.44
C ARG A 34 -47.68 4.71 11.17
N GLN A 35 -47.78 5.44 10.06
CA GLN A 35 -49.00 6.11 9.66
C GLN A 35 -50.13 5.10 9.36
N SER A 36 -49.88 4.08 8.54
CA SER A 36 -50.89 3.07 8.21
C SER A 36 -51.39 2.30 9.42
N ILE A 37 -50.52 2.02 10.39
CA ILE A 37 -50.91 1.43 11.68
C ILE A 37 -51.83 2.38 12.46
N SER A 38 -51.49 3.68 12.51
CA SER A 38 -52.32 4.69 13.22
C SER A 38 -53.69 4.91 12.56
N GLU A 39 -53.79 4.68 11.25
CA GLU A 39 -55.02 4.78 10.46
C GLU A 39 -55.81 3.46 10.40
N TYR A 40 -55.37 2.41 11.12
CA TYR A 40 -55.96 1.06 11.09
C TYR A 40 -56.01 0.42 9.68
N SER A 41 -55.12 0.84 8.78
CA SER A 41 -54.99 0.29 7.44
C SER A 41 -54.02 -0.90 7.43
N PHE A 42 -54.50 -2.06 7.88
CA PHE A 42 -53.65 -3.23 8.14
C PHE A 42 -53.10 -3.91 6.89
N GLU A 43 -53.85 -3.97 5.78
CA GLU A 43 -53.33 -4.51 4.51
C GLU A 43 -52.15 -3.68 3.99
N GLU A 44 -52.25 -2.35 4.08
CA GLU A 44 -51.17 -1.45 3.70
C GLU A 44 -49.97 -1.57 4.66
N ALA A 45 -50.23 -1.72 5.96
CA ALA A 45 -49.18 -1.95 6.95
C ALA A 45 -48.42 -3.26 6.66
N ASP A 46 -49.10 -4.35 6.31
CA ASP A 46 -48.46 -5.63 6.00
C ASP A 46 -47.61 -5.56 4.71
N ARG A 47 -48.12 -4.87 3.69
CA ARG A 47 -47.38 -4.58 2.45
C ARG A 47 -46.11 -3.78 2.74
N LEU A 48 -46.22 -2.68 3.51
CA LEU A 48 -45.09 -1.82 3.86
C LEU A 48 -44.07 -2.55 4.74
N TYR A 49 -44.53 -3.41 5.66
CA TYR A 49 -43.65 -4.23 6.48
C TYR A 49 -42.85 -5.21 5.60
N THR A 50 -43.50 -5.88 4.66
CA THR A 50 -42.84 -6.79 3.71
C THR A 50 -41.78 -6.05 2.88
N GLU A 51 -42.10 -4.87 2.36
CA GLU A 51 -41.16 -4.04 1.59
C GLU A 51 -39.98 -3.57 2.46
N LEU A 52 -40.23 -3.23 3.72
CA LEU A 52 -39.19 -2.85 4.69
C LEU A 52 -38.23 -4.02 4.96
N VAL A 53 -38.75 -5.24 5.13
CA VAL A 53 -37.93 -6.44 5.32
C VAL A 53 -37.08 -6.72 4.09
N GLN A 54 -37.65 -6.64 2.88
CA GLN A 54 -36.91 -6.83 1.63
C GLN A 54 -35.81 -5.77 1.44
N THR A 55 -36.11 -4.51 1.70
CA THR A 55 -35.15 -3.40 1.62
C THR A 55 -33.99 -3.60 2.60
N ASN A 56 -34.28 -4.08 3.82
CA ASN A 56 -33.24 -4.38 4.80
C ASN A 56 -32.37 -5.58 4.42
N ARG A 57 -32.94 -6.62 3.81
CA ARG A 57 -32.16 -7.74 3.27
C ARG A 57 -31.20 -7.28 2.17
N LEU A 58 -31.68 -6.47 1.22
CA LEU A 58 -30.83 -5.91 0.16
C LEU A 58 -29.71 -5.04 0.73
N ARG A 59 -30.02 -4.20 1.73
CA ARG A 59 -29.02 -3.40 2.43
C ARG A 59 -27.93 -4.28 3.06
N GLN A 60 -28.32 -5.36 3.73
CA GLN A 60 -27.37 -6.29 4.34
C GLN A 60 -26.46 -6.94 3.28
N THR A 61 -27.02 -7.40 2.16
CA THR A 61 -26.22 -7.98 1.06
C THR A 61 -25.21 -6.99 0.49
N VAL A 62 -25.59 -5.71 0.32
CA VAL A 62 -24.67 -4.66 -0.14
C VAL A 62 -23.55 -4.42 0.87
N GLU A 63 -23.87 -4.47 2.17
CA GLU A 63 -22.89 -4.31 3.24
C GLU A 63 -21.91 -5.50 3.29
N GLU A 64 -22.39 -6.72 3.10
CA GLU A 64 -21.57 -7.94 2.97
C GLU A 64 -20.66 -7.89 1.73
N ILE A 65 -21.18 -7.47 0.57
CA ILE A 65 -20.39 -7.27 -0.66
C ILE A 65 -19.28 -6.24 -0.40
N ASN A 66 -19.62 -5.13 0.26
CA ASN A 66 -18.64 -4.08 0.55
C ASN A 66 -17.54 -4.56 1.51
N LEU A 67 -17.90 -5.34 2.53
CA LEU A 67 -16.93 -5.98 3.43
C LEU A 67 -16.02 -6.95 2.68
N HIS A 68 -16.56 -7.74 1.74
CA HIS A 68 -15.76 -8.65 0.91
C HIS A 68 -14.81 -7.89 -0.02
N LEU A 69 -15.28 -6.83 -0.68
CA LEU A 69 -14.44 -5.98 -1.53
C LEU A 69 -13.34 -5.27 -0.74
N GLN A 70 -13.61 -4.89 0.51
CA GLN A 70 -12.61 -4.36 1.43
C GLN A 70 -11.60 -5.43 1.86
N ALA A 71 -12.05 -6.66 2.14
CA ALA A 71 -11.16 -7.78 2.45
C ALA A 71 -10.26 -8.19 1.27
N GLU A 72 -10.72 -8.03 0.02
CA GLU A 72 -9.87 -8.20 -1.16
C GLU A 72 -8.84 -7.07 -1.31
N GLN A 73 -9.17 -5.83 -0.92
CA GLN A 73 -8.19 -4.74 -0.82
C GLN A 73 -7.18 -4.97 0.30
N ASP A 74 -7.58 -5.66 1.37
CA ASP A 74 -6.68 -6.07 2.44
C ASP A 74 -5.64 -7.08 1.96
N LEU A 75 -5.76 -7.75 0.81
CA LEU A 75 -4.74 -8.68 0.28
C LEU A 75 -3.49 -7.99 -0.28
N VAL A 76 -3.53 -6.68 -0.53
CA VAL A 76 -2.39 -5.96 -1.14
C VAL A 76 -1.40 -5.54 -0.07
N ALA A 77 -0.16 -6.02 -0.18
CA ALA A 77 0.92 -5.64 0.73
C ALA A 77 1.12 -4.11 0.73
N THR A 78 0.94 -3.49 1.88
CA THR A 78 1.06 -2.04 2.07
C THR A 78 2.30 -1.74 2.90
N PHE A 79 3.26 -1.03 2.32
CA PHE A 79 4.49 -0.62 2.96
C PHE A 79 4.35 0.80 3.51
N LEU A 80 4.42 0.95 4.82
CA LEU A 80 4.42 2.23 5.52
C LEU A 80 5.86 2.64 5.82
N VAL A 81 6.31 3.71 5.16
CA VAL A 81 7.69 4.18 5.25
C VAL A 81 7.74 5.58 5.82
N GLY A 82 8.62 5.83 6.79
CA GLY A 82 8.91 7.19 7.25
C GLY A 82 9.66 8.00 6.19
N SER A 83 9.22 9.24 5.94
CA SER A 83 9.93 10.19 5.07
C SER A 83 11.38 10.43 5.50
N THR A 84 11.65 10.47 6.81
CA THR A 84 13.01 10.58 7.36
C THR A 84 13.87 9.36 7.03
N LEU A 85 13.29 8.15 7.04
CA LEU A 85 13.99 6.93 6.65
C LEU A 85 14.37 6.97 5.16
N LEU A 86 13.46 7.44 4.29
CA LEU A 86 13.76 7.61 2.87
C LEU A 86 14.85 8.65 2.62
N GLN A 87 14.84 9.75 3.38
CA GLN A 87 15.92 10.74 3.32
C GLN A 87 17.26 10.14 3.76
N SER A 88 17.28 9.34 4.82
CA SER A 88 18.48 8.62 5.26
C SER A 88 18.98 7.65 4.20
N ALA A 89 18.10 6.83 3.64
CA ALA A 89 18.44 5.90 2.57
C ALA A 89 19.01 6.64 1.35
N PHE A 90 18.38 7.74 0.93
CA PHE A 90 18.90 8.57 -0.15
C PHE A 90 20.26 9.19 0.19
N SER A 91 20.46 9.66 1.42
CA SER A 91 21.75 10.21 1.86
C SER A 91 22.87 9.18 1.82
N ILE A 92 22.59 7.93 2.21
CA ILE A 92 23.55 6.81 2.12
C ILE A 92 23.87 6.54 0.64
N LEU A 93 22.84 6.29 -0.16
CA LEU A 93 22.99 5.87 -1.56
C LEU A 93 23.55 6.97 -2.48
N SER A 94 23.30 8.24 -2.17
CA SER A 94 23.79 9.37 -2.99
C SER A 94 25.27 9.67 -2.80
N LYS A 95 25.87 9.29 -1.66
CA LYS A 95 27.29 9.49 -1.37
C LYS A 95 28.21 8.56 -2.16
N THR A 96 27.71 7.39 -2.55
CA THR A 96 28.51 6.39 -3.26
C THR A 96 28.50 6.66 -4.77
N PRO A 97 29.66 6.87 -5.42
CA PRO A 97 29.73 7.08 -6.87
C PRO A 97 29.32 5.85 -7.68
N THR A 98 29.60 4.66 -7.16
CA THR A 98 29.20 3.36 -7.69
C THR A 98 27.80 2.96 -7.21
N GLU A 99 27.21 1.93 -7.82
CA GLU A 99 25.96 1.34 -7.33
C GLU A 99 26.16 0.82 -5.91
N ALA A 100 25.25 1.21 -5.02
CA ALA A 100 25.18 0.76 -3.64
C ALA A 100 23.78 0.21 -3.38
N ILE A 101 23.68 -0.78 -2.50
CA ILE A 101 22.43 -1.37 -2.05
C ILE A 101 22.34 -1.22 -0.55
N VAL A 102 21.16 -0.83 -0.07
CA VAL A 102 20.79 -0.77 1.34
C VAL A 102 19.54 -1.63 1.50
N TYR A 103 19.55 -2.54 2.48
CA TYR A 103 18.34 -3.23 2.88
C TYR A 103 17.59 -2.42 3.93
N ALA A 104 16.27 -2.60 3.93
CA ALA A 104 15.42 -2.04 4.97
C ALA A 104 14.60 -3.15 5.63
N SER A 105 14.54 -3.09 6.96
CA SER A 105 13.76 -4.01 7.78
C SER A 105 12.59 -3.32 8.46
N GLY A 106 11.64 -4.12 8.91
CA GLY A 106 10.59 -3.69 9.81
C GLY A 106 9.69 -4.85 10.18
N HIS A 107 8.44 -4.56 10.52
CA HIS A 107 7.52 -5.53 11.08
C HIS A 107 6.31 -5.74 10.16
N ARG A 108 5.76 -6.95 10.20
CA ARG A 108 4.57 -7.33 9.44
C ARG A 108 3.37 -7.45 10.38
N PHE A 109 2.32 -6.67 10.09
CA PHE A 109 1.02 -6.71 10.75
C PHE A 109 -0.06 -7.04 9.72
N GLY A 110 -0.30 -8.34 9.51
CA GLY A 110 -1.15 -8.80 8.41
C GLY A 110 -0.54 -8.42 7.05
N ASN A 111 -1.21 -7.53 6.32
CA ASN A 111 -0.74 -7.03 5.02
C ASN A 111 -0.15 -5.61 5.09
N LEU A 112 -0.09 -5.02 6.30
CA LEU A 112 0.70 -3.82 6.56
C LEU A 112 2.13 -4.21 6.93
N LEU A 113 3.11 -3.64 6.24
CA LEU A 113 4.53 -3.77 6.54
C LEU A 113 5.08 -2.40 6.90
N THR A 114 5.72 -2.28 8.06
CA THR A 114 6.46 -1.07 8.41
C THR A 114 7.87 -1.15 7.85
N VAL A 115 8.44 -0.02 7.46
CA VAL A 115 9.83 0.08 7.04
C VAL A 115 10.50 1.04 8.01
N GLU A 116 11.41 0.50 8.83
CA GLU A 116 11.86 1.13 10.09
C GLU A 116 13.38 1.21 10.21
N GLY A 117 14.09 0.15 9.83
CA GLY A 117 15.55 0.05 9.94
C GLY A 117 16.21 0.06 8.57
N LEU A 118 17.41 0.64 8.48
CA LEU A 118 18.29 0.50 7.32
C LEU A 118 19.50 -0.35 7.72
N ALA A 119 19.92 -1.23 6.82
CA ALA A 119 21.12 -2.03 6.93
C ALA A 119 21.95 -1.85 5.67
N GLU A 120 23.12 -1.25 5.82
CA GLU A 120 24.12 -1.14 4.76
C GLU A 120 24.73 -2.51 4.49
N LEU A 121 24.95 -2.84 3.23
CA LEU A 121 25.55 -4.12 2.83
C LEU A 121 27.04 -3.95 2.57
N GLU A 122 27.83 -4.90 3.06
CA GLU A 122 29.21 -5.05 2.61
C GLU A 122 29.19 -5.63 1.18
N LEU A 123 29.71 -4.88 0.22
CA LEU A 123 29.84 -5.33 -1.18
C LEU A 123 31.18 -6.03 -1.37
N GLU A 124 31.17 -7.28 -1.87
CA GLU A 124 32.38 -8.09 -2.08
C GLU A 124 33.29 -7.55 -3.20
N ALA A 125 32.72 -6.83 -4.19
CA ALA A 125 33.46 -6.03 -5.15
C ALA A 125 32.50 -5.05 -5.84
N SER A 126 32.76 -3.75 -5.74
CA SER A 126 32.07 -2.74 -6.55
C SER A 126 32.64 -2.75 -7.97
N GLU A 127 32.28 -3.76 -8.77
CA GLU A 127 32.46 -3.64 -10.22
C GLU A 127 31.41 -2.68 -10.77
N TYR A 128 31.84 -1.83 -11.70
CA TYR A 128 31.18 -0.62 -12.22
C TYR A 128 29.74 -0.77 -12.77
N VAL A 129 29.16 -1.96 -12.69
CA VAL A 129 27.89 -2.34 -13.31
C VAL A 129 26.97 -3.15 -12.37
N TYR A 130 27.47 -3.64 -11.22
CA TYR A 130 26.66 -4.51 -10.33
C TYR A 130 27.10 -4.44 -8.88
N ALA A 131 26.20 -4.01 -7.99
CA ALA A 131 26.27 -4.33 -6.59
C ALA A 131 25.59 -5.68 -6.35
N SER A 132 26.35 -6.78 -6.30
CA SER A 132 25.85 -8.03 -5.72
C SER A 132 26.28 -8.05 -4.27
N ALA A 133 25.30 -8.08 -3.35
CA ALA A 133 25.61 -8.28 -1.94
C ALA A 133 26.25 -9.65 -1.73
N ASP A 134 27.25 -9.73 -0.85
CA ASP A 134 27.83 -11.00 -0.42
C ASP A 134 26.69 -11.91 0.07
N ALA A 135 26.60 -13.11 -0.50
CA ALA A 135 25.49 -14.03 -0.22
C ALA A 135 25.53 -14.55 1.23
N GLY A 136 26.73 -14.71 1.81
CA GLY A 136 26.93 -15.10 3.20
C GLY A 136 26.59 -13.98 4.18
N PHE A 137 26.96 -12.73 3.87
CA PHE A 137 26.56 -11.55 4.65
C PHE A 137 25.05 -11.33 4.58
N THR A 138 24.47 -11.39 3.38
CA THR A 138 23.03 -11.29 3.16
C THR A 138 22.30 -12.35 3.97
N GLY A 139 22.72 -13.61 3.92
CA GLY A 139 22.11 -14.69 4.69
C GLY A 139 22.13 -14.45 6.20
N ARG A 140 23.27 -14.01 6.74
CA ARG A 140 23.39 -13.66 8.17
C ARG A 140 22.50 -12.48 8.55
N LEU A 141 22.50 -11.42 7.75
CA LEU A 141 21.67 -10.24 8.02
C LEU A 141 20.17 -10.57 8.01
N LEU A 142 19.72 -11.44 7.09
CA LEU A 142 18.34 -11.87 7.04
C LEU A 142 17.98 -12.77 8.23
N ALA A 143 18.88 -13.65 8.66
CA ALA A 143 18.70 -14.44 9.87
C ALA A 143 18.61 -13.53 11.12
N ASP A 144 19.46 -12.51 11.21
CA ASP A 144 19.45 -11.53 12.30
C ASP A 144 18.13 -10.73 12.35
N PHE A 145 17.52 -10.41 11.20
CA PHE A 145 16.18 -9.82 11.16
C PHE A 145 15.13 -10.77 11.72
N GLU A 146 15.13 -12.02 11.25
CA GLU A 146 14.17 -13.03 11.69
C GLU A 146 14.26 -13.31 13.19
N GLU A 147 15.47 -13.43 13.75
CA GLU A 147 15.71 -13.61 15.19
C GLU A 147 15.14 -12.44 16.02
N ARG A 148 15.06 -11.24 15.45
CA ARG A 148 14.48 -10.05 16.09
C ARG A 148 12.99 -9.87 15.80
N GLY A 149 12.36 -10.81 15.10
CA GLY A 149 10.96 -10.71 14.67
C GLY A 149 10.72 -9.67 13.58
N GLN A 150 11.77 -9.26 12.87
CA GLN A 150 11.71 -8.35 11.74
C GLN A 150 11.73 -9.13 10.42
N VAL A 151 11.29 -8.47 9.35
CA VAL A 151 11.37 -9.00 7.98
C VAL A 151 12.09 -8.00 7.09
N LEU A 152 12.71 -8.50 6.02
CA LEU A 152 13.16 -7.65 4.92
C LEU A 152 11.93 -7.05 4.24
N THR A 153 11.84 -5.72 4.22
CA THR A 153 10.70 -5.01 3.63
C THR A 153 11.06 -4.26 2.36
N CYS A 154 12.30 -3.78 2.27
CA CYS A 154 12.79 -3.18 1.03
C CYS A 154 14.23 -3.57 0.74
N TYR A 155 14.59 -3.62 -0.54
CA TYR A 155 15.96 -3.38 -0.96
C TYR A 155 15.99 -2.11 -1.79
N LEU A 156 16.95 -1.25 -1.48
CA LEU A 156 17.01 0.11 -1.98
C LEU A 156 18.36 0.33 -2.66
N HIS A 157 18.36 0.93 -3.85
CA HIS A 157 19.59 1.29 -4.55
C HIS A 157 19.42 2.58 -5.33
N ALA A 158 20.52 3.09 -5.90
CA ALA A 158 20.49 4.32 -6.68
C ALA A 158 21.02 4.12 -8.09
N HIS A 159 20.33 4.72 -9.06
CA HIS A 159 20.79 4.85 -10.43
C HIS A 159 21.48 6.21 -10.62
N PRO A 160 22.49 6.31 -11.51
CA PRO A 160 23.28 7.53 -11.69
C PRO A 160 22.52 8.66 -12.42
N GLY A 161 21.40 8.36 -13.06
CA GLY A 161 20.62 9.35 -13.80
C GLY A 161 19.85 10.33 -12.89
N LYS A 162 19.25 11.35 -13.51
CA LYS A 162 18.41 12.36 -12.85
C LYS A 162 17.01 12.38 -13.44
N GLY A 163 16.04 12.79 -12.64
CA GLY A 163 14.63 12.89 -13.03
C GLY A 163 13.81 11.62 -12.77
N PRO A 164 12.49 11.70 -12.97
CA PRO A 164 11.54 10.65 -12.60
C PRO A 164 11.60 9.39 -13.48
N SER A 165 12.25 9.45 -14.65
CA SER A 165 12.45 8.29 -15.53
C SER A 165 13.79 7.59 -15.30
N ALA A 166 14.72 8.22 -14.57
CA ALA A 166 16.04 7.68 -14.32
C ALA A 166 16.08 6.61 -13.22
N ASN A 167 14.93 6.19 -12.72
CA ASN A 167 14.78 5.22 -11.64
C ASN A 167 13.82 4.08 -12.03
N HIS A 168 13.68 3.81 -13.33
CA HIS A 168 12.96 2.62 -13.80
C HIS A 168 13.80 1.37 -13.55
N PRO A 169 13.18 0.26 -13.13
CA PRO A 169 13.90 -0.98 -12.92
C PRO A 169 14.46 -1.51 -14.23
N SER A 170 15.74 -1.89 -14.21
CA SER A 170 16.40 -2.66 -15.25
C SER A 170 15.96 -4.13 -15.21
N GLN A 171 16.33 -4.91 -16.21
CA GLN A 171 16.08 -6.36 -16.21
C GLN A 171 16.75 -7.08 -15.03
N ILE A 172 17.89 -6.56 -14.57
CA ILE A 172 18.62 -7.10 -13.43
C ILE A 172 17.87 -6.82 -12.13
N ASP A 173 17.35 -5.60 -12.00
CA ASP A 173 16.53 -5.20 -10.86
C ASP A 173 15.29 -6.10 -10.75
N LEU A 174 14.60 -6.33 -11.87
CA LEU A 174 13.44 -7.23 -11.93
C LEU A 174 13.81 -8.68 -11.61
N ALA A 175 14.95 -9.17 -12.10
CA ALA A 175 15.42 -10.52 -11.78
C ALA A 175 15.77 -10.66 -10.29
N CYS A 176 16.35 -9.64 -9.66
CA CYS A 176 16.60 -9.60 -8.22
C CYS A 176 15.28 -9.62 -7.43
N GLN A 177 14.34 -8.73 -7.76
CA GLN A 177 13.02 -8.70 -7.15
C GLN A 177 12.28 -10.04 -7.31
N SER A 178 12.37 -10.67 -8.48
CA SER A 178 11.74 -11.98 -8.73
C SER A 178 12.26 -13.06 -7.77
N ARG A 179 13.56 -13.04 -7.43
CA ARG A 179 14.13 -13.98 -6.44
C ARG A 179 13.53 -13.78 -5.05
N PHE A 180 13.37 -12.53 -4.60
CA PHE A 180 12.69 -12.24 -3.34
C PHE A 180 11.23 -12.69 -3.37
N GLU A 181 10.53 -12.44 -4.48
CA GLU A 181 9.13 -12.82 -4.64
C GLU A 181 8.92 -14.34 -4.64
N GLN A 182 9.78 -15.09 -5.34
CA GLN A 182 9.80 -16.56 -5.36
C GLN A 182 10.15 -17.15 -4.00
N GLY A 183 11.06 -16.51 -3.25
CA GLY A 183 11.36 -16.83 -1.85
C GLY A 183 10.25 -16.43 -0.88
N ASN A 184 9.13 -15.90 -1.37
CA ASN A 184 8.00 -15.40 -0.59
C ASN A 184 8.36 -14.31 0.45
N TYR A 185 9.43 -13.57 0.21
CA TYR A 185 9.75 -12.41 1.02
C TYR A 185 8.75 -11.28 0.75
N PRO A 186 8.24 -10.61 1.80
CA PRO A 186 7.35 -9.48 1.63
C PRO A 186 8.17 -8.20 1.37
N THR A 187 8.93 -8.21 0.28
CA THR A 187 9.92 -7.16 -0.06
C THR A 187 9.51 -6.42 -1.33
N VAL A 188 9.70 -5.10 -1.35
CA VAL A 188 9.64 -4.28 -2.56
C VAL A 188 11.00 -3.65 -2.87
N GLY A 189 11.33 -3.57 -4.16
CA GLY A 189 12.50 -2.85 -4.62
C GLY A 189 12.25 -1.35 -4.61
N GLY A 190 13.28 -0.56 -4.33
CA GLY A 190 13.24 0.90 -4.41
C GLY A 190 14.46 1.48 -5.11
N ILE A 191 14.24 2.33 -6.12
CA ILE A 191 15.30 2.94 -6.91
C ILE A 191 15.29 4.45 -6.72
N PHE A 192 16.43 4.99 -6.29
CA PHE A 192 16.66 6.42 -6.20
C PHE A 192 17.36 6.94 -7.47
N SER A 193 16.91 8.08 -7.99
CA SER A 193 17.69 8.90 -8.93
C SER A 193 18.65 9.80 -8.15
N ARG A 194 19.73 10.28 -8.78
CA ARG A 194 20.72 11.17 -8.13
C ARG A 194 20.17 12.48 -7.61
N ASP A 195 19.06 12.93 -8.16
CA ASP A 195 18.38 14.15 -7.73
C ASP A 195 17.22 13.89 -6.76
N GLY A 196 17.03 12.65 -6.28
CA GLY A 196 16.13 12.36 -5.15
C GLY A 196 14.72 11.90 -5.53
N TYR A 197 14.50 11.38 -6.75
CA TYR A 197 13.26 10.65 -7.03
C TYR A 197 13.39 9.20 -6.57
N ALA A 198 12.45 8.71 -5.77
CA ALA A 198 12.38 7.35 -5.28
C ALA A 198 11.21 6.61 -5.94
N ARG A 199 11.48 5.55 -6.70
CA ARG A 199 10.47 4.68 -7.31
C ARG A 199 10.49 3.32 -6.64
N PHE A 200 9.33 2.86 -6.20
CA PHE A 200 9.16 1.49 -5.70
C PHE A 200 8.58 0.61 -6.78
N PHE A 201 9.00 -0.65 -6.80
CA PHE A 201 8.57 -1.64 -7.77
C PHE A 201 8.50 -3.04 -7.16
N SER A 202 7.70 -3.86 -7.82
CA SER A 202 7.64 -5.31 -7.68
C SER A 202 7.73 -5.89 -9.10
N ASN A 203 7.95 -7.20 -9.21
CA ASN A 203 7.91 -7.88 -10.50
C ASN A 203 6.47 -8.28 -10.83
N GLU A 204 5.82 -9.04 -9.94
CA GLU A 204 4.46 -9.56 -10.19
C GLU A 204 3.48 -9.26 -9.04
N LYS A 205 3.98 -9.15 -7.81
CA LYS A 205 3.10 -9.01 -6.64
C LYS A 205 2.52 -7.59 -6.54
N PRO A 206 1.19 -7.41 -6.40
CA PRO A 206 0.61 -6.10 -6.17
C PRO A 206 1.05 -5.56 -4.81
N PHE A 207 1.33 -4.27 -4.75
CA PHE A 207 1.74 -3.60 -3.51
C PHE A 207 1.32 -2.13 -3.52
N ARG A 208 1.39 -1.51 -2.35
CA ARG A 208 1.20 -0.08 -2.15
C ARG A 208 2.28 0.47 -1.23
N VAL A 209 2.79 1.65 -1.53
CA VAL A 209 3.68 2.39 -0.62
C VAL A 209 2.97 3.63 -0.09
N ILE A 210 3.04 3.81 1.22
CA ILE A 210 2.57 5.00 1.95
C ILE A 210 3.80 5.61 2.61
N VAL A 211 4.09 6.86 2.26
CA VAL A 211 5.15 7.63 2.92
C VAL A 211 4.53 8.55 3.98
N ALA A 212 4.98 8.41 5.22
CA ALA A 212 4.52 9.19 6.36
C ALA A 212 5.49 10.33 6.70
N GLY A 213 4.96 11.52 6.97
CA GLY A 213 5.73 12.72 7.32
C GLY A 213 5.89 13.72 6.17
N LYS A 214 6.80 14.68 6.33
CA LYS A 214 7.08 15.76 5.36
C LYS A 214 8.43 15.53 4.69
N GLY A 215 8.69 16.21 3.57
CA GLY A 215 9.97 16.08 2.86
C GLY A 215 10.00 14.92 1.85
N ALA A 216 8.85 14.37 1.50
CA ALA A 216 8.69 13.39 0.44
C ALA A 216 7.32 13.58 -0.22
N ASP A 217 7.31 14.15 -1.42
CA ASP A 217 6.10 14.45 -2.17
C ASP A 217 5.78 13.32 -3.15
N ARG A 218 4.55 12.82 -3.12
CA ARG A 218 4.10 11.82 -4.10
C ARG A 218 3.94 12.49 -5.47
N VAL A 219 4.69 12.00 -6.46
CA VAL A 219 4.63 12.48 -7.85
C VAL A 219 3.64 11.63 -8.64
N GLU A 220 3.74 10.31 -8.52
CA GLU A 220 2.85 9.33 -9.15
C GLU A 220 2.61 8.13 -8.23
N THR A 221 1.95 7.08 -8.72
CA THR A 221 1.86 5.82 -7.98
C THR A 221 3.23 5.21 -7.78
N ASN A 222 3.58 4.93 -6.53
CA ASN A 222 4.86 4.37 -6.11
C ASN A 222 6.10 5.21 -6.52
N LEU A 223 5.92 6.49 -6.87
CA LEU A 223 6.99 7.43 -7.19
C LEU A 223 6.89 8.67 -6.29
N PHE A 224 8.00 8.98 -5.62
CA PHE A 224 8.10 10.07 -4.68
C PHE A 224 9.31 10.95 -5.02
N LYS A 225 9.20 12.25 -4.74
CA LYS A 225 10.32 13.18 -4.77
C LYS A 225 10.71 13.49 -3.33
N ILE A 226 11.92 13.12 -2.95
CA ILE A 226 12.49 13.56 -1.68
C ILE A 226 12.80 15.05 -1.83
N THR A 227 12.18 15.83 -0.98
CA THR A 227 12.46 17.26 -0.83
C THR A 227 13.32 17.44 0.41
N ALA A 228 14.30 18.35 0.34
CA ALA A 228 15.03 18.75 1.53
C ALA A 228 14.02 19.28 2.58
N PRO A 229 14.22 18.99 3.88
CA PRO A 229 13.36 19.52 4.93
C PRO A 229 13.31 21.05 4.94
#